data_AF-A0A954BQL3-F1
#
_entry.id   AF-A0A954BQL3-F1
#
_cell.length_a   1.000
_cell.length_b   1.000
_cell.length_c   1.000
_cell.angle_alpha   90.00
_cell.angle_beta   90.00
_cell.angle_gamma   90.00
#
_symmetry.space_group_name_H-M   'P 1'
#
loop_
_entity.id
_entity.type
_entity.pdbx_description
1 polymer ?
#
loop_
_entity_poly.entity_id
_entity_poly.type
_entity_poly.pdbx_seq_one_letter_code
_entity_poly.pdbx_strand_id
1 'polypeptide(L)'
;MRAGRLFPFNPNALDKHWERQRTLLGHADDPEWVWHTFRHTYGTRLIQRGKRLEDIAKLMGHSSLQVTLRYAKISPANLYDAIQVLDDD
;
A
#
# COMPACT_ATOMS: atom_id res chain seq x y z
N MET A 1 -30.93 14.33 11.89
CA MET A 1 -30.47 13.47 10.79
C MET A 1 -30.27 12.06 11.33
N ARG A 2 -30.92 11.04 10.74
CA ARG A 2 -30.76 9.66 11.19
C ARG A 2 -29.38 9.15 10.80
N ALA A 3 -28.57 8.74 11.77
CA ALA A 3 -27.27 8.12 11.54
C ALA A 3 -27.46 6.73 10.90
N GLY A 4 -27.63 6.69 9.58
CA GLY A 4 -27.54 5.47 8.79
C GLY A 4 -26.08 5.06 8.60
N ARG A 5 -25.81 3.77 8.48
CA ARG A 5 -24.46 3.27 8.16
C ARG A 5 -24.01 3.83 6.81
N LEU A 6 -22.77 4.28 6.72
CA LEU A 6 -22.18 4.83 5.48
C LEU A 6 -22.14 3.80 4.35
N PHE A 7 -22.00 2.52 4.69
CA PHE A 7 -22.00 1.40 3.75
C PHE A 7 -23.05 0.35 4.14
N PRO A 8 -23.56 -0.44 3.17
CA PRO A 8 -24.59 -1.46 3.41
C PRO A 8 -24.02 -2.74 4.05
N PHE A 9 -22.97 -2.62 4.88
CA PHE A 9 -22.31 -3.74 5.53
C PHE A 9 -22.26 -3.51 7.04
N ASN A 10 -22.31 -4.60 7.80
CA ASN A 10 -21.98 -4.60 9.22
C ASN A 10 -20.44 -4.58 9.34
N PRO A 11 -19.81 -3.68 10.12
CA PRO A 11 -18.36 -3.70 10.35
C PRO A 11 -17.83 -5.09 10.72
N ASN A 12 -18.54 -5.81 11.60
CA ASN A 12 -18.17 -7.17 12.03
C ASN A 12 -18.23 -8.21 10.88
N ALA A 13 -18.98 -7.93 9.81
CA ALA A 13 -19.03 -8.83 8.65
C ALA A 13 -17.74 -8.73 7.80
N LEU A 14 -17.11 -7.56 7.75
CA LEU A 14 -15.83 -7.39 7.06
C LEU A 14 -14.71 -8.10 7.81
N ASP A 15 -14.69 -7.99 9.14
CA ASP A 15 -13.71 -8.67 9.98
C ASP A 15 -13.86 -10.20 9.89
N LYS A 16 -15.08 -10.73 9.94
CA LYS A 16 -15.33 -12.16 9.72
C LYS A 16 -14.88 -12.64 8.34
N HIS A 17 -15.12 -11.84 7.30
CA HIS A 17 -14.66 -12.18 5.97
C HIS A 17 -13.13 -12.19 5.91
N TRP A 18 -12.47 -11.24 6.59
CA TRP A 18 -11.02 -11.17 6.70
C TRP A 18 -10.42 -12.38 7.39
N GLU A 19 -10.95 -12.77 8.56
CA GLU A 19 -10.51 -13.95 9.31
C GLU A 19 -10.63 -15.23 8.49
N ARG A 20 -11.72 -15.36 7.73
CA ARG A 20 -11.90 -16.47 6.80
C ARG A 20 -10.81 -16.48 5.72
N GLN A 21 -10.51 -15.35 5.10
CA GLN A 21 -9.46 -15.25 4.08
C GLN A 21 -8.08 -15.55 4.67
N ARG A 22 -7.77 -15.02 5.87
CA ARG A 22 -6.54 -15.34 6.61
C ARG A 22 -6.36 -16.84 6.80
N THR A 23 -7.43 -17.52 7.19
CA THR A 23 -7.41 -18.98 7.39
C THR A 23 -7.21 -19.72 6.08
N LEU A 24 -7.98 -19.38 5.03
CA LEU A 24 -7.92 -20.06 3.74
C LEU A 24 -6.58 -19.89 3.02
N LEU A 25 -5.93 -18.75 3.21
CA LEU A 25 -4.63 -18.44 2.61
C LEU A 25 -3.43 -18.89 3.46
N GLY A 26 -3.66 -19.53 4.62
CA GLY A 26 -2.58 -19.99 5.51
C GLY A 26 -1.89 -18.87 6.31
N HIS A 27 -2.52 -17.70 6.43
CA HIS A 27 -2.04 -16.55 7.20
C HIS A 27 -2.81 -16.34 8.51
N ALA A 28 -3.40 -17.41 9.07
CA ALA A 28 -4.16 -17.33 10.32
C ALA A 28 -3.28 -16.79 11.47
N ASP A 29 -2.05 -17.29 11.57
CA ASP A 29 -1.11 -16.98 12.64
C ASP A 29 -0.19 -15.78 12.35
N ASP A 30 -0.32 -15.14 11.19
CA ASP A 30 0.52 -14.02 10.78
C ASP A 30 -0.03 -12.68 11.29
N PRO A 31 0.54 -12.06 12.33
CA PRO A 31 0.03 -10.80 12.87
C PRO A 31 0.17 -9.63 11.90
N GLU A 32 1.05 -9.72 10.89
CA GLU A 32 1.28 -8.68 9.90
C GLU A 32 0.34 -8.78 8.70
N TRP A 33 -0.36 -9.91 8.51
CA TRP A 33 -1.34 -10.07 7.44
C TRP A 33 -2.67 -9.37 7.77
N VAL A 34 -2.67 -8.05 7.78
CA VAL A 34 -3.81 -7.18 8.06
C VAL A 34 -4.25 -6.39 6.82
N TRP A 35 -5.39 -5.72 6.89
CA TRP A 35 -5.91 -4.87 5.81
C TRP A 35 -4.88 -3.82 5.31
N HIS A 36 -4.01 -3.34 6.20
CA HIS A 36 -2.97 -2.36 5.87
C HIS A 36 -1.89 -2.93 4.91
N THR A 37 -1.78 -4.25 4.79
CA THR A 37 -0.85 -4.92 3.87
C THR A 37 -1.19 -4.64 2.41
N PHE A 38 -2.48 -4.47 2.08
CA PHE A 38 -2.87 -4.05 0.73
C PHE A 38 -2.40 -2.64 0.41
N ARG A 39 -2.47 -1.74 1.40
CA ARG A 39 -1.99 -0.37 1.27
C ARG A 39 -0.48 -0.33 1.08
N HIS A 40 0.27 -1.16 1.80
CA HIS A 40 1.70 -1.35 1.55
C HIS A 40 1.99 -1.92 0.16
N THR A 41 1.25 -2.94 -0.26
CA THR A 41 1.38 -3.54 -1.60
C THR A 41 1.14 -2.52 -2.71
N TYR A 42 0.13 -1.66 -2.56
CA TYR A 42 -0.17 -0.59 -3.51
C TYR A 42 1.01 0.40 -3.62
N GLY A 43 1.51 0.92 -2.48
CA GLY A 43 2.64 1.85 -2.46
C GLY A 43 3.91 1.25 -3.07
N THR A 44 4.25 0.01 -2.70
CA THR A 44 5.40 -0.73 -3.25
C THR A 44 5.30 -0.91 -4.76
N ARG A 45 4.11 -1.23 -5.28
CA ARG A 45 3.91 -1.41 -6.73
C ARG A 45 3.99 -0.11 -7.53
N LEU A 46 3.71 1.03 -6.92
CA LEU A 46 3.86 2.33 -7.59
C LEU A 46 5.32 2.74 -7.66
N ILE A 47 6.09 2.59 -6.57
CA ILE A 47 7.51 2.95 -6.56
C ILE A 47 8.33 2.05 -7.49
N GLN A 48 7.99 0.76 -7.57
CA GLN A 48 8.59 -0.19 -8.51
C GLN A 48 8.31 0.14 -9.98
N ARG A 49 7.23 0.88 -10.27
CA ARG A 49 6.91 1.39 -11.61
C ARG A 49 7.46 2.80 -11.87
N GLY A 50 8.43 3.24 -11.07
CA GLY A 50 9.08 4.54 -11.24
C GLY A 50 8.19 5.75 -10.91
N LYS A 51 7.06 5.57 -10.19
CA LYS A 51 6.25 6.72 -9.77
C LYS A 51 6.96 7.51 -8.67
N ARG A 52 6.83 8.83 -8.75
CA ARG A 52 7.43 9.76 -7.80
C ARG A 52 6.82 9.63 -6.40
N LEU A 53 7.62 9.83 -5.37
CA LEU A 53 7.18 9.70 -3.97
C LEU A 53 6.07 10.68 -3.61
N GLU A 54 6.07 11.88 -4.19
CA GLU A 54 5.05 12.91 -3.95
C GLU A 54 3.69 12.50 -4.50
N ASP A 55 3.67 11.86 -5.68
CA ASP A 55 2.44 11.34 -6.30
C ASP A 55 1.89 10.18 -5.49
N ILE A 56 2.76 9.27 -5.05
CA ILE A 56 2.39 8.15 -4.18
C ILE A 56 1.82 8.67 -2.85
N ALA A 57 2.43 9.69 -2.25
CA ALA A 57 1.94 10.28 -1.01
C ALA A 57 0.53 10.87 -1.16
N LYS A 58 0.27 11.58 -2.27
CA LYS A 58 -1.06 12.13 -2.59
C LYS A 58 -2.10 11.04 -2.83
N LEU A 59 -1.77 10.02 -3.63
CA LEU A 59 -2.66 8.90 -3.93
C LEU A 59 -3.04 8.10 -2.68
N MET A 60 -2.11 7.98 -1.74
CA MET A 60 -2.35 7.28 -0.49
C MET A 60 -3.00 8.21 0.56
N GLY A 61 -2.90 9.53 0.43
CA GLY A 61 -3.38 10.48 1.43
C GLY A 61 -2.48 10.51 2.67
N HIS A 62 -1.16 10.43 2.49
CA HIS A 62 -0.21 10.61 3.60
C HIS A 62 -0.07 12.08 3.98
N SER A 63 -0.08 12.36 5.28
CA SER A 63 0.11 13.70 5.84
C SER A 63 1.55 14.21 5.71
N SER A 64 2.52 13.31 5.55
CA SER A 64 3.92 13.66 5.33
C SER A 64 4.59 12.70 4.36
N LEU A 65 5.59 13.21 3.63
CA LEU A 65 6.39 12.39 2.71
C LEU A 65 7.21 11.33 3.45
N GLN A 66 7.50 11.57 4.74
CA GLN A 66 8.26 10.65 5.59
C GLN A 66 7.57 9.29 5.74
N VAL A 67 6.23 9.25 5.74
CA VAL A 67 5.47 7.99 5.73
C VAL A 67 5.68 7.22 4.42
N THR A 68 5.76 7.95 3.30
CA THR A 68 5.95 7.37 1.96
C THR A 68 7.39 6.90 1.71
N LEU A 69 8.38 7.47 2.41
CA LEU A 69 9.79 7.06 2.30
C LEU A 69 10.02 5.57 2.62
N ARG A 70 9.10 4.92 3.35
CA ARG A 70 9.11 3.47 3.58
C ARG A 70 9.21 2.66 2.28
N TYR A 71 8.69 3.18 1.16
CA TYR A 71 8.71 2.51 -0.14
C TYR A 71 9.96 2.80 -0.96
N ALA A 72 10.69 3.89 -0.68
CA ALA A 72 11.82 4.34 -1.50
C ALA A 72 12.94 3.28 -1.60
N LYS A 73 13.16 2.51 -0.53
CA LYS A 73 14.17 1.45 -0.46
C LYS A 73 13.90 0.23 -1.36
N ILE A 74 12.71 0.10 -1.94
CA ILE A 74 12.27 -1.11 -2.65
C ILE A 74 12.64 -1.08 -4.14
N SER A 75 13.17 0.03 -4.67
CA SER A 75 13.60 0.11 -6.07
C SER A 75 15.10 0.38 -6.25
N PRO A 76 15.94 -0.66 -6.29
CA PRO A 76 17.30 -0.55 -6.83
C PRO A 76 17.30 -0.35 -8.36
N ALA A 77 16.28 -0.84 -9.07
CA ALA A 77 16.14 -0.67 -10.52
C ALA A 77 16.07 0.81 -10.93
N ASN A 78 15.40 1.65 -10.12
CA ASN A 78 15.30 3.09 -10.42
C ASN A 78 16.66 3.82 -10.36
N LEU A 79 17.67 3.30 -9.65
CA LEU A 79 18.98 3.96 -9.55
C LEU A 79 19.79 3.79 -10.83
N TYR A 80 19.74 2.61 -11.45
CA TYR A 80 20.40 2.37 -12.74
C TYR A 80 19.75 3.21 -13.86
N ASP A 81 18.42 3.20 -13.96
CA ASP A 81 17.70 4.03 -14.93
C ASP A 81 17.96 5.53 -14.70
N ALA A 82 18.06 5.97 -13.43
CA ALA A 82 18.36 7.37 -13.12
C ALA A 82 19.79 7.79 -13.49
N ILE A 83 20.76 6.87 -13.45
CA ILE A 83 22.13 7.12 -13.92
C ILE A 83 22.16 7.14 -15.45
N GLN A 84 21.45 6.23 -16.12
CA GLN A 84 21.42 6.17 -17.59
C GLN A 84 20.90 7.45 -18.25
N VAL A 85 20.01 8.20 -17.58
CA VAL A 85 19.58 9.53 -18.05
C VAL A 85 20.75 10.50 -18.27
N LEU A 86 21.88 10.31 -17.57
CA LEU A 86 23.09 11.11 -17.72
C LEU A 86 24.09 10.54 -18.75
N ASP A 87 23.89 9.30 -19.21
CA ASP A 87 24.78 8.63 -20.18
C ASP A 87 24.29 8.79 -21.63
N ASP A 88 23.10 9.38 -21.85
CA ASP A 88 22.48 9.61 -23.16
C ASP A 88 22.93 10.92 -23.87
N ASP A 89 24.11 11.46 -23.53
CA ASP A 89 24.76 12.63 -24.19
C ASP A 89 25.84 12.24 -25.23
#